data_AF-A0A2D6TNC9-F1
#
_entry.id   AF-A0A2D6TNC9-F1
#
_cell.length_a   1.000
_cell.length_b   1.000
_cell.length_c   1.000
_cell.angle_alpha   90.00
_cell.angle_beta   90.00
_cell.angle_gamma   90.00
#
_symmetry.space_group_name_H-M   'P 1'
#
loop_
_entity.id
_entity.type
_entity.pdbx_description
1 polymer ?
#
loop_
_entity_poly.entity_id
_entity_poly.type
_entity_poly.pdbx_seq_one_letter_code
_entity_poly.pdbx_strand_id
1 'polypeptide(L)'
;MNLLKKSEIPLSRSQIAEKLNINKVLTSRILNSLLRFDEVKCIELNLHQVAELLKWKSPWRRTRFYYCSSISGSKGIPSFAKGK
;
A
#
# COMPACT_ATOMS: atom_id res chain seq x y z
N MET A 1 5.12 -8.63 14.03
CA MET A 1 3.66 -8.35 13.92
C MET A 1 3.43 -7.41 12.74
N ASN A 2 2.93 -7.92 11.59
CA ASN A 2 2.99 -7.23 10.28
C ASN A 2 1.98 -6.07 10.14
N LEU A 3 2.47 -4.83 10.08
CA LEU A 3 1.67 -3.63 9.83
C LEU A 3 0.70 -3.78 8.66
N LEU A 4 1.19 -4.32 7.53
CA LEU A 4 0.41 -4.52 6.31
C LEU A 4 -0.66 -5.62 6.42
N LYS A 5 -0.51 -6.57 7.35
CA LYS A 5 -1.55 -7.58 7.62
C LYS A 5 -2.70 -7.02 8.47
N LYS A 6 -2.41 -6.00 9.29
CA LYS A 6 -3.42 -5.33 10.13
C LYS A 6 -4.12 -4.17 9.44
N SER A 7 -3.52 -3.63 8.38
CA SER A 7 -4.09 -2.50 7.66
C SER A 7 -5.24 -2.97 6.77
N GLU A 8 -6.42 -2.39 6.95
CA GLU A 8 -7.58 -2.60 6.08
C GLU A 8 -7.40 -1.95 4.70
N ILE A 9 -6.52 -0.95 4.62
CA ILE A 9 -6.20 -0.23 3.40
C ILE A 9 -4.75 -0.45 2.98
N PRO A 10 -4.44 -0.42 1.67
CA PRO A 10 -3.07 -0.35 1.17
C PRO A 10 -2.37 0.90 1.74
N LEU A 11 -1.08 0.77 2.08
CA LEU A 11 -0.30 1.88 2.64
C LEU A 11 0.83 2.29 1.70
N SER A 12 1.05 3.60 1.58
CA SER A 12 2.22 4.12 0.87
C SER A 12 3.49 3.89 1.68
N ARG A 13 4.65 3.90 1.00
CA ARG A 13 5.97 3.80 1.67
C ARG A 13 6.13 4.83 2.81
N SER A 14 5.67 6.06 2.59
CA SER A 14 5.75 7.13 3.60
C SER A 14 4.94 6.79 4.85
N GLN A 15 3.71 6.31 4.68
CA GLN A 15 2.84 5.91 5.80
C GLN A 15 3.42 4.70 6.55
N ILE A 16 4.03 3.75 5.85
CA ILE A 16 4.68 2.59 6.46
C ILE A 16 5.88 3.05 7.29
N ALA A 17 6.73 3.92 6.73
CA ALA A 17 7.90 4.45 7.41
C ALA A 17 7.52 5.22 8.68
N GLU A 18 6.48 6.06 8.60
CA GLU A 18 5.94 6.83 9.72
C GLU A 18 5.34 5.93 10.81
N LYS A 19 4.46 4.99 10.44
CA LYS A 19 3.82 4.07 11.39
C LYS A 19 4.80 3.12 12.08
N LEU A 20 5.89 2.75 11.42
CA LEU A 20 6.95 1.91 12.00
C LEU A 20 8.06 2.72 12.65
N ASN A 21 8.02 4.05 12.56
CA ASN A 21 9.08 4.96 13.02
C ASN A 21 10.47 4.55 12.50
N ILE A 22 10.58 4.24 11.20
CA ILE A 22 11.84 3.84 10.55
C ILE A 22 12.18 4.76 9.39
N ASN A 23 13.46 4.76 9.01
CA ASN A 23 13.94 5.54 7.88
C ASN A 23 13.31 5.08 6.56
N LYS A 24 12.84 6.02 5.74
CA LYS A 24 12.22 5.80 4.42
C LYS A 24 13.10 5.00 3.44
N VAL A 25 14.44 5.12 3.52
CA VAL A 25 15.39 4.34 2.72
C VAL A 25 15.38 2.88 3.15
N LEU A 26 15.42 2.64 4.47
CA LEU A 26 15.32 1.29 5.04
C LEU A 26 13.97 0.66 4.71
N THR A 27 12.87 1.41 4.83
CA THR A 27 11.54 0.96 4.40
C THR A 27 11.53 0.53 2.94
N SER A 28 12.18 1.29 2.06
CA SER A 28 12.26 0.94 0.63
C SER A 28 13.00 -0.37 0.40
N ARG A 29 14.12 -0.59 1.12
CA ARG A 29 14.89 -1.85 1.02
C ARG A 29 14.08 -3.05 1.49
N ILE A 30 13.40 -2.91 2.63
CA ILE A 30 12.53 -3.96 3.20
C ILE A 30 11.39 -4.27 2.22
N LEU A 31 10.68 -3.25 1.72
CA LEU A 31 9.57 -3.47 0.78
C LEU A 31 10.03 -4.14 -0.52
N ASN A 32 11.18 -3.76 -1.07
CA ASN A 32 11.73 -4.41 -2.26
C ASN A 32 12.09 -5.89 -1.99
N SER A 33 12.63 -6.20 -0.81
CA SER A 33 12.88 -7.58 -0.41
C SER A 33 11.58 -8.37 -0.31
N LEU A 34 10.57 -7.83 0.38
CA LEU A 34 9.27 -8.48 0.57
C LEU A 34 8.52 -8.67 -0.77
N LEU A 35 8.65 -7.72 -1.70
CA LEU A 35 8.09 -7.84 -3.05
C LEU A 35 8.75 -9.00 -3.82
N ARG A 36 10.07 -9.18 -3.67
CA ARG A 36 10.81 -10.26 -4.33
C ARG A 36 10.36 -11.64 -3.85
N PHE A 37 9.95 -11.76 -2.59
CA PHE A 37 9.45 -13.01 -2.00
C PHE A 37 7.92 -13.16 -2.06
N ASP A 38 7.20 -12.28 -2.77
CA ASP A 38 5.73 -12.24 -2.89
C ASP A 38 4.97 -12.18 -1.54
N GLU A 39 5.64 -11.75 -0.47
CA GLU A 39 5.02 -11.56 0.85
C GLU A 39 4.10 -10.33 0.88
N VAL A 40 4.43 -9.35 0.03
CA VAL A 40 3.65 -8.12 -0.16
C VAL A 40 3.44 -7.90 -1.65
N LYS A 41 2.29 -7.34 -1.99
CA LYS A 41 1.96 -6.85 -3.33
C LYS A 41 2.01 -5.34 -3.36
N CYS A 42 2.27 -4.80 -4.55
CA CYS A 42 2.30 -3.38 -4.83
C CYS A 42 1.24 -3.06 -5.86
N ILE A 43 0.45 -2.02 -5.61
CA ILE A 43 -0.48 -1.43 -6.57
C ILE A 43 -0.10 0.03 -6.80
N GLU A 44 -0.03 0.44 -8.07
CA GLU A 44 0.14 1.84 -8.43
C GLU A 44 -1.23 2.44 -8.69
N LEU A 45 -1.59 3.46 -7.91
CA LEU A 45 -2.88 4.12 -8.00
C LEU A 45 -2.72 5.49 -8.69
N ASN A 46 -3.68 5.81 -9.55
CA ASN A 46 -3.77 7.12 -10.20
C ASN A 46 -4.29 8.20 -9.22
N LEU A 47 -4.24 9.47 -9.64
CA LEU A 47 -4.60 10.62 -8.79
C LEU A 47 -6.01 10.49 -8.19
N HIS A 48 -6.99 10.07 -9.01
CA HIS A 48 -8.38 9.88 -8.60
C HIS A 48 -8.50 8.76 -7.57
N GLN A 49 -7.93 7.59 -7.84
CA GLN A 49 -7.96 6.44 -6.94
C GLN A 49 -7.26 6.74 -5.61
N VAL A 50 -6.19 7.52 -5.62
CA VAL A 50 -5.49 7.95 -4.40
C VAL A 50 -6.34 8.94 -3.60
N ALA A 51 -7.01 9.89 -4.27
CA ALA A 51 -7.91 10.84 -3.63
C ALA A 51 -9.08 10.10 -2.94
N GLU A 52 -9.65 9.08 -3.60
CA GLU A 52 -10.69 8.23 -3.02
C GLU A 52 -10.17 7.42 -1.83
N LEU A 53 -9.03 6.73 -1.98
CA LEU A 53 -8.44 5.87 -0.94
C LEU A 53 -8.11 6.65 0.33
N LEU A 54 -7.48 7.82 0.18
CA LEU A 54 -6.99 8.61 1.30
C LEU A 54 -7.94 9.72 1.75
N LYS A 55 -9.11 9.87 1.09
CA LYS A 55 -10.02 11.02 1.24
C LYS A 55 -9.25 12.36 1.17
N TRP A 56 -8.23 12.41 0.32
CA TRP A 56 -7.22 13.48 0.34
C TRP A 56 -7.49 14.50 -0.76
N LYS A 57 -7.26 15.78 -0.47
CA LYS A 57 -7.76 16.89 -1.31
C LYS A 57 -7.10 17.05 -2.68
N SER A 58 -5.93 16.48 -2.95
CA SER A 58 -5.35 16.36 -4.31
C SER A 58 -3.95 15.75 -4.23
N PRO A 59 -3.78 14.44 -4.42
CA PRO A 59 -2.46 13.89 -4.69
C PRO A 59 -1.94 14.48 -6.01
N TRP A 60 -0.68 14.93 -6.03
CA TRP A 60 -0.06 15.56 -7.22
C TRP A 60 0.58 14.57 -8.19
N ARG A 61 0.69 13.30 -7.81
CA ARG A 61 1.33 12.25 -8.62
C ARG A 61 0.75 10.88 -8.32
N ARG A 62 0.92 9.95 -9.26
CA ARG A 62 0.69 8.52 -9.03
C ARG A 62 1.53 8.06 -7.83
N THR A 63 0.94 7.20 -7.01
CA THR A 63 1.58 6.73 -5.77
C THR A 63 1.43 5.23 -5.64
N ARG A 64 2.53 4.57 -5.25
CA ARG A 64 2.55 3.12 -4.97
C ARG A 64 2.10 2.84 -3.55
N PHE A 65 1.21 1.87 -3.43
CA PHE A 65 0.72 1.35 -2.16
C PHE A 65 1.04 -0.13 -2.05
N TYR A 66 1.26 -0.58 -0.82
CA TYR A 66 1.69 -1.93 -0.49
C TYR A 66 0.65 -2.59 0.42
N TYR A 67 0.44 -3.89 0.24
CA TYR A 67 -0.49 -4.71 1.01
C TYR A 67 -0.04 -6.18 1.04
N CYS A 68 -0.52 -6.99 1.98
CA CYS A 68 -0.16 -8.41 2.04
C CYS A 68 -1.05 -9.28 1.14
N SER A 69 -0.45 -10.23 0.40
CA SER A 69 -1.16 -11.20 -0.46
C SER A 69 -2.17 -12.09 0.29
N SER A 70 -1.98 -12.28 1.59
CA SER A 70 -2.88 -13.08 2.45
C SER A 70 -4.27 -12.46 2.63
N ILE A 71 -4.54 -11.29 2.06
CA ILE A 71 -5.90 -10.74 1.87
C ILE A 71 -6.59 -11.49 0.70
N SER A 72 -6.40 -12.81 0.63
CA SER A 72 -7.08 -13.75 -0.27
C SER A 72 -8.23 -14.38 0.50
N GLY A 73 -9.21 -13.55 0.81
CA GLY A 73 -10.41 -13.90 1.56
C GLY A 73 -11.46 -12.82 1.38
N SER A 74 -11.98 -12.72 0.16
CA SER A 74 -13.32 -12.17 -0.15
C SER A 74 -13.62 -10.69 0.15
N LYS A 75 -12.72 -9.88 0.73
CA LYS A 75 -13.04 -8.48 1.10
C LYS A 75 -11.98 -7.39 0.84
N GLY A 76 -10.77 -7.71 0.37
CA GLY A 76 -9.68 -6.72 0.41
C GLY A 76 -8.90 -6.48 -0.88
N ILE A 77 -9.51 -6.74 -2.04
CA ILE A 77 -9.29 -5.84 -3.17
C ILE A 77 -10.30 -4.71 -2.94
N PRO A 78 -9.86 -3.48 -2.64
CA PRO A 78 -10.80 -2.39 -2.58
C PRO A 78 -11.55 -2.30 -3.91
N SER A 79 -12.87 -2.09 -3.86
CA SER A 79 -13.75 -2.09 -5.03
C SER A 79 -13.27 -1.18 -6.17
N PHE A 80 -12.46 -0.16 -5.88
CA PHE A 80 -11.83 0.75 -6.85
C PHE A 80 -10.62 0.18 -7.63
N ALA A 81 -10.07 -0.98 -7.25
CA ALA A 81 -8.99 -1.66 -7.98
C ALA A 81 -9.50 -2.76 -8.94
N LYS A 82 -10.80 -3.10 -8.89
CA LYS A 82 -11.47 -3.89 -9.93
C LYS A 82 -11.96 -2.94 -11.01
N GLY A 83 -11.12 -2.68 -12.01
CA GLY A 83 -11.52 -1.92 -13.19
C GLY A 83 -12.71 -2.58 -13.90
N LYS A 84 -13.61 -1.74 -14.44
CA LYS A 84 -14.61 -2.13 -15.45
C LYS A 84 -13.94 -2.73 -16.68
#